data_AF-A0A7C2CJG5-F1
#
_entry.id   AF-A0A7C2CJG5-F1
#
_cell.length_a   1.000
_cell.length_b   1.000
_cell.length_c   1.000
_cell.angle_alpha   90.00
_cell.angle_beta   90.00
_cell.angle_gamma   90.00
#
_symmetry.space_group_name_H-M   'P 1'
#
loop_
_entity.id
_entity.type
_entity.pdbx_description
1 polymer ?
#
loop_
_entity_poly.entity_id
_entity_poly.type
_entity_poly.pdbx_seq_one_letter_code
_entity_poly.pdbx_strand_id
1 'polypeptide(L)'
;MITQADELVALSNYSLEVYHFDRNHRLKNRFSVINDYFKEDFKSHLKKAIAHGGVAIPFWAFLDTEDNACLIYPKKSNKRHQIYRYDLQVKLIDLILCPEEKARKVSCMNREGTLFIILEAEKIGFYKIL
;
A
#
# COMPACT_ATOMS: atom_id res chain seq x y z
N MET A 1 -4.19 -1.30 -10.19
CA MET A 1 -5.14 -0.27 -9.73
C MET A 1 -5.44 0.62 -10.92
N ILE A 2 -6.67 1.09 -11.08
CA ILE A 2 -7.09 1.91 -12.23
C ILE A 2 -7.46 3.30 -11.73
N THR A 3 -6.89 4.34 -12.32
CA THR A 3 -7.15 5.75 -11.98
C THR A 3 -8.51 6.20 -12.52
N GLN A 4 -8.97 7.39 -12.13
CA GLN A 4 -10.19 7.99 -12.68
C GLN A 4 -10.07 8.30 -14.18
N ALA A 5 -8.85 8.47 -14.68
CA ALA A 5 -8.54 8.70 -16.09
C ALA A 5 -8.37 7.40 -16.92
N ASP A 6 -8.72 6.24 -16.36
CA ASP A 6 -8.56 4.92 -16.97
C ASP A 6 -7.08 4.58 -17.27
N GLU A 7 -6.19 5.03 -16.39
CA GLU A 7 -4.76 4.71 -16.44
C GLU A 7 -4.43 3.57 -15.45
N LEU A 8 -3.42 2.75 -15.78
CA LEU A 8 -3.04 1.60 -14.96
C LEU A 8 -1.87 1.94 -14.05
N VAL A 9 -2.06 1.77 -12.75
CA VAL A 9 -1.00 1.78 -11.75
C VAL A 9 -0.77 0.36 -11.23
N ALA A 10 0.43 -0.16 -11.45
CA ALA A 10 0.84 -1.51 -11.05
C ALA A 10 1.98 -1.46 -10.03
N LEU A 11 1.90 -2.31 -9.02
CA LEU A 11 2.95 -2.46 -8.00
C LEU A 11 3.64 -3.82 -8.17
N SER A 12 4.95 -3.78 -8.40
CA SER A 12 5.81 -4.94 -8.26
C SER A 12 6.31 -5.04 -6.83
N ASN A 13 5.72 -5.97 -6.09
CA ASN A 13 6.05 -6.20 -4.68
C ASN A 13 7.49 -6.70 -4.45
N TYR A 14 8.10 -7.39 -5.41
CA TYR A 14 9.46 -7.93 -5.26
C TYR A 14 10.54 -6.93 -5.68
N SER A 15 10.31 -6.16 -6.75
CA SER A 15 11.24 -5.08 -7.14
C SER A 15 10.99 -3.78 -6.38
N LEU A 16 9.89 -3.69 -5.61
CA LEU A 16 9.45 -2.51 -4.88
C LEU A 16 9.25 -1.32 -5.81
N GLU A 17 8.71 -1.58 -6.99
CA GLU A 17 8.51 -0.56 -8.01
C GLU A 17 7.04 -0.36 -8.30
N VAL A 18 6.67 0.90 -8.42
CA VAL A 18 5.36 1.33 -8.93
C VAL A 18 5.55 1.74 -10.38
N TYR A 19 4.67 1.23 -11.23
CA TYR A 19 4.61 1.50 -12.65
C TYR A 19 3.28 2.19 -12.96
N HIS A 20 3.33 3.24 -13.75
CA HIS A 20 2.17 3.99 -14.18
C HIS A 20 2.11 4.01 -15.70
N PHE A 21 1.07 3.38 -16.25
CA PHE A 21 0.82 3.29 -17.68
C PHE A 21 -0.37 4.16 -18.06
N ASP A 22 -0.28 4.85 -19.20
CA ASP A 22 -1.42 5.56 -19.78
C ASP A 22 -2.53 4.60 -20.24
N ARG A 23 -3.65 5.18 -20.67
CA ARG A 23 -4.79 4.45 -21.26
C ARG A 23 -4.46 3.61 -22.51
N ASN A 24 -3.31 3.86 -23.14
CA ASN A 24 -2.82 3.11 -24.30
C ASN A 24 -1.76 2.07 -23.90
N HIS A 25 -1.63 1.78 -22.60
CA HIS A 25 -0.68 0.85 -22.01
C HIS A 25 0.79 1.24 -22.22
N ARG A 26 1.08 2.53 -22.43
CA ARG A 26 2.45 3.06 -22.51
C ARG A 26 2.90 3.53 -21.14
N LEU A 27 4.13 3.18 -20.75
CA LEU A 27 4.71 3.60 -19.48
C LEU A 27 4.87 5.14 -19.45
N LYS A 28 4.19 5.81 -18.53
CA LYS A 28 4.36 7.24 -18.23
C LYS A 28 5.48 7.44 -17.22
N ASN A 29 5.38 6.75 -16.09
CA ASN A 29 6.29 6.88 -14.95
C ASN A 29 6.61 5.53 -14.33
N ARG A 30 7.78 5.44 -13.69
CA ARG A 30 8.20 4.31 -12.87
C ARG A 30 9.04 4.81 -11.71
N PHE A 31 8.81 4.27 -10.52
CA PHE A 31 9.63 4.61 -9.37
C PHE A 31 9.78 3.50 -8.35
N SER A 32 10.87 3.55 -7.60
CA SER A 32 11.16 2.63 -6.51
C SER A 32 10.67 3.17 -5.18
N VAL A 33 10.10 2.30 -4.36
CA VAL A 33 9.66 2.59 -2.99
C VAL A 33 10.88 2.47 -2.08
N ILE A 34 11.41 3.61 -1.63
CA ILE A 34 12.58 3.63 -0.74
C ILE A 34 12.09 3.61 0.71
N ASN A 35 12.23 2.45 1.37
CA ASN A 35 11.92 2.29 2.78
C ASN A 35 12.86 1.23 3.40
N ASP A 36 13.77 1.65 4.27
CA ASP A 36 14.76 0.74 4.84
C ASP A 36 14.18 -0.17 5.94
N TYR A 37 13.23 0.33 6.74
CA TYR A 37 12.50 -0.49 7.71
C TYR A 37 11.80 -1.67 7.04
N PHE A 38 11.22 -1.41 5.88
CA PHE A 38 10.56 -2.43 5.06
C PHE A 38 11.52 -3.57 4.69
N LYS A 39 12.73 -3.26 4.20
CA LYS A 39 13.68 -4.27 3.72
C LYS A 39 14.01 -5.30 4.81
N GLU A 40 14.15 -4.86 6.05
CA GLU A 40 14.43 -5.73 7.20
C GLU A 40 13.22 -6.59 7.56
N ASP A 41 12.05 -5.97 7.71
CA ASP A 41 10.82 -6.67 8.07
C ASP A 41 10.42 -7.72 7.02
N PHE A 42 10.60 -7.39 5.74
CA PHE A 42 10.26 -8.26 4.62
C PHE A 42 11.18 -9.46 4.51
N LYS A 43 12.50 -9.32 4.69
CA LYS A 43 13.44 -10.46 4.68
C LYS A 43 13.00 -11.54 5.68
N SER A 44 12.64 -11.13 6.89
CA SER A 44 12.13 -12.03 7.93
C SER A 44 10.79 -12.68 7.55
N HIS A 45 9.87 -11.92 6.96
CA HIS A 45 8.56 -12.43 6.54
C HIS A 45 8.69 -13.41 5.37
N LEU A 46 9.48 -13.07 4.35
CA LEU A 46 9.75 -13.88 3.17
C LEU A 46 10.32 -15.25 3.54
N LYS A 47 11.31 -15.29 4.46
CA LYS A 47 11.88 -16.55 4.95
C LYS A 47 10.82 -17.47 5.57
N LYS A 48 9.89 -16.90 6.35
CA LYS A 48 8.78 -17.67 6.96
C LYS A 48 7.79 -18.16 5.91
N ALA A 49 7.41 -17.31 4.95
CA ALA A 49 6.46 -17.68 3.90
C ALA A 49 6.99 -18.85 3.05
N ILE A 50 8.24 -18.75 2.58
CA ILE A 50 8.90 -19.80 1.78
C ILE A 50 8.96 -21.13 2.54
N ALA A 51 9.30 -21.10 3.84
CA ALA A 51 9.37 -22.31 4.66
C ALA A 51 8.03 -23.06 4.78
N HIS A 52 6.90 -22.38 4.54
CA HIS A 52 5.56 -22.96 4.56
C HIS A 52 4.92 -23.07 3.15
N GLY A 53 5.72 -22.95 2.09
CA GLY A 53 5.23 -23.00 0.70
C GLY A 53 4.35 -21.81 0.30
N GLY A 54 4.39 -20.71 1.06
CA GLY A 54 3.60 -19.52 0.84
C GLY A 54 4.33 -18.40 0.11
N VAL A 55 3.58 -17.36 -0.26
CA VAL A 55 4.08 -16.12 -0.86
C VAL A 55 4.00 -15.00 0.17
N ALA A 56 5.05 -14.19 0.28
CA ALA A 56 5.02 -12.99 1.13
C ALA A 56 4.68 -11.77 0.27
N ILE A 57 3.59 -11.09 0.62
CA ILE A 57 3.21 -9.82 0.00
C ILE A 57 3.66 -8.68 0.95
N PRO A 58 4.59 -7.83 0.51
CA PRO A 58 5.12 -6.75 1.32
C PRO A 58 4.16 -5.57 1.49
N PHE A 59 3.48 -5.20 0.40
CA PHE A 59 2.58 -4.07 0.39
C PHE A 59 1.21 -4.48 -0.16
N TRP A 60 0.17 -3.97 0.49
CA TRP A 60 -1.13 -3.80 -0.17
C TRP A 60 -1.18 -2.41 -0.77
N ALA A 61 -1.91 -2.25 -1.86
CA ALA A 61 -2.00 -0.96 -2.54
C ALA A 61 -3.43 -0.65 -2.98
N PHE A 62 -3.77 0.64 -2.89
CA PHE A 62 -4.99 1.21 -3.44
C PHE A 62 -4.70 2.64 -3.93
N LEU A 63 -5.66 3.26 -4.63
CA LEU A 63 -5.60 4.67 -5.00
C LEU A 63 -6.52 5.47 -4.08
N ASP A 64 -6.06 6.65 -3.63
CA ASP A 64 -6.91 7.58 -2.90
C ASP A 64 -7.83 8.38 -3.84
N THR A 65 -8.53 9.37 -3.30
CA THR A 65 -9.49 10.21 -4.01
C THR A 65 -8.87 11.09 -5.11
N GLU A 66 -7.56 11.28 -5.08
CA GLU A 66 -6.79 12.10 -6.02
C GLU A 66 -5.92 11.23 -6.95
N ASP A 67 -6.19 9.92 -7.01
CA ASP A 67 -5.41 8.94 -7.77
C ASP A 67 -3.96 8.79 -7.29
N ASN A 68 -3.64 9.17 -6.04
CA ASN A 68 -2.32 8.92 -5.47
C ASN A 68 -2.18 7.45 -5.07
N ALA A 69 -1.00 6.88 -5.30
CA ALA A 69 -0.68 5.52 -4.90
C ALA A 69 -0.49 5.42 -3.39
N CYS A 70 -1.40 4.70 -2.73
CA CYS A 70 -1.33 4.39 -1.30
C CYS A 70 -0.71 3.02 -1.09
N LEU A 71 0.49 2.96 -0.52
CA LEU A 71 1.18 1.70 -0.21
C LEU A 71 1.10 1.41 1.29
N ILE A 72 0.41 0.33 1.62
CA ILE A 72 0.16 -0.11 2.99
C ILE A 72 1.24 -1.09 3.41
N TYR A 73 1.89 -0.82 4.55
CA TYR A 73 2.91 -1.66 5.15
C TYR A 73 2.65 -1.90 6.65
N PRO A 74 2.54 -3.16 7.10
CA PRO A 74 2.45 -3.49 8.52
C PRO A 74 3.84 -3.43 9.18
N LYS A 75 4.14 -2.35 9.90
CA LYS A 75 5.44 -2.17 10.56
C LYS A 75 5.53 -3.00 11.83
N LYS A 76 6.52 -3.89 11.94
CA LYS A 76 6.64 -4.80 13.09
C LYS A 76 6.94 -4.08 14.40
N SER A 77 7.78 -3.04 14.37
CA SER A 77 8.31 -2.41 15.59
C SER A 77 7.23 -1.74 16.46
N ASN A 78 6.19 -1.18 15.83
CA ASN A 78 5.06 -0.54 16.53
C ASN A 78 3.72 -1.27 16.30
N LYS A 79 3.75 -2.40 15.58
CA LYS A 79 2.59 -3.24 15.22
C LYS A 79 1.51 -2.52 14.40
N ARG A 80 1.75 -1.28 13.94
CA ARG A 80 0.76 -0.48 13.21
C ARG A 80 0.94 -0.62 11.70
N HIS A 81 -0.17 -0.50 10.99
CA HIS A 81 -0.13 -0.27 9.55
C HIS A 81 0.27 1.18 9.26
N GLN A 82 1.13 1.34 8.27
CA GLN A 82 1.58 2.61 7.71
C GLN A 82 1.10 2.70 6.28
N ILE A 83 0.59 3.86 5.87
CA ILE A 83 0.19 4.12 4.49
C ILE A 83 1.10 5.22 3.96
N TYR A 84 1.93 4.88 2.99
CA TYR A 84 2.77 5.83 2.27
C TYR A 84 2.01 6.32 1.05
N ARG A 85 1.75 7.62 0.96
CA ARG A 85 1.06 8.22 -0.19
C ARG A 85 2.07 8.81 -1.16
N TYR A 86 2.06 8.32 -2.39
CA TYR A 86 2.88 8.83 -3.47
C TYR A 86 2.00 9.44 -4.55
N ASP A 87 2.35 10.63 -5.03
CA ASP A 87 1.77 11.10 -6.28
C ASP A 87 2.26 10.24 -7.46
N LEU A 88 1.57 10.32 -8.58
CA LEU A 88 1.96 9.57 -9.79
C LEU A 88 3.19 10.17 -10.49
N GLN A 89 3.73 11.27 -9.97
CA GLN A 89 4.98 11.93 -10.38
C GLN A 89 6.16 11.57 -9.46
N VAL A 90 6.05 10.48 -8.69
CA VAL A 90 7.13 9.86 -7.90
C VAL A 90 7.43 10.59 -6.57
N LYS A 91 6.64 11.59 -6.18
CA LYS A 91 6.85 12.30 -4.93
C LYS A 91 6.10 11.62 -3.79
N LEU A 92 6.82 11.33 -2.70
CA LEU A 92 6.17 11.02 -1.44
C LEU A 92 5.43 12.27 -0.95
N ILE A 93 4.12 12.15 -0.80
CA ILE A 93 3.25 13.21 -0.27
C ILE A 93 3.36 13.21 1.25
N ASP A 94 3.00 12.09 1.88
CA ASP A 94 2.94 11.94 3.33
C ASP A 94 3.00 10.47 3.78
N LEU A 95 2.97 10.30 5.11
CA LEU A 95 2.87 9.02 5.79
C LEU A 95 1.70 9.09 6.78
N ILE A 96 0.71 8.22 6.59
CA ILE A 96 -0.42 8.08 7.51
C ILE A 96 -0.17 6.88 8.41
N LEU A 97 -0.23 7.11 9.72
CA LEU A 97 -0.26 6.05 10.71
C LEU A 97 -1.69 5.59 10.92
N CYS A 98 -1.96 4.30 10.69
CA CYS A 98 -3.25 3.75 11.06
C CYS A 98 -3.42 3.85 12.58
N PRO A 99 -4.61 4.28 13.06
CA PRO A 99 -4.85 4.48 14.48
C PRO A 99 -4.79 3.17 15.27
N GLU A 100 -5.06 2.04 14.62
CA GLU A 100 -5.17 0.72 15.24
C GLU A 100 -3.85 -0.07 15.19
N GLU A 101 -3.39 -0.51 16.37
CA GLU A 101 -2.15 -1.27 16.56
C GLU A 101 -2.22 -2.73 16.15
N LYS A 102 -3.41 -3.28 15.89
CA LYS A 102 -3.58 -4.71 15.60
C LYS A 102 -4.61 -4.97 14.51
N ALA A 103 -4.82 -3.99 13.62
CA ALA A 103 -5.65 -4.20 12.45
C ALA A 103 -5.19 -5.45 11.68
N ARG A 104 -6.13 -6.32 11.27
CA ARG A 104 -5.80 -7.47 10.43
C ARG A 104 -5.40 -7.04 9.03
N LYS A 105 -6.08 -6.04 8.47
CA LYS A 105 -5.83 -5.56 7.11
C LYS A 105 -6.44 -4.17 6.90
N VAL A 106 -5.73 -3.31 6.18
CA VAL A 106 -6.32 -2.11 5.57
C VAL A 106 -6.78 -2.49 4.15
N SER A 107 -8.05 -2.24 3.82
CA SER A 107 -8.65 -2.81 2.61
C SER A 107 -8.77 -1.82 1.47
N CYS A 108 -9.34 -0.64 1.72
CA CYS A 108 -9.59 0.37 0.70
C CYS A 108 -9.95 1.73 1.31
N MET A 109 -10.08 2.74 0.44
CA MET A 109 -10.64 4.05 0.75
C MET A 109 -11.82 4.32 -0.19
N ASN A 110 -12.89 4.96 0.31
CA ASN A 110 -13.98 5.42 -0.55
C ASN A 110 -13.67 6.81 -1.14
N ARG A 111 -14.57 7.29 -2.01
CA ARG A 111 -14.43 8.62 -2.66
C ARG A 111 -14.51 9.81 -1.70
N GLU A 112 -14.90 9.60 -0.45
CA GLU A 112 -15.01 10.65 0.58
C GLU A 112 -13.75 10.72 1.47
N GLY A 113 -12.71 9.95 1.15
CA GLY A 113 -11.49 9.89 1.97
C GLY A 113 -11.63 9.02 3.23
N THR A 114 -12.70 8.21 3.33
CA THR A 114 -12.87 7.29 4.45
C THR A 114 -12.09 6.01 4.19
N LEU A 115 -11.16 5.70 5.08
CA LEU A 115 -10.39 4.47 5.08
C LEU A 115 -11.16 3.35 5.80
N PHE A 116 -11.23 2.18 5.16
CA PHE A 116 -11.87 0.98 5.69
C PHE A 116 -10.81 -0.02 6.13
N ILE A 117 -10.81 -0.33 7.43
CA ILE A 117 -9.84 -1.22 8.07
C ILE A 117 -10.58 -2.42 8.65
N ILE A 118 -10.12 -3.62 8.34
CA ILE A 118 -10.58 -4.86 8.98
C ILE A 118 -9.81 -5.01 10.29
N LEU A 119 -10.50 -4.86 11.42
CA LEU A 119 -9.92 -4.99 12.76
C LEU A 119 -9.91 -6.45 13.18
N GLU A 120 -11.03 -7.14 13.00
CA GLU A 120 -11.25 -8.55 13.33
C GLU A 120 -12.10 -9.20 12.23
N ALA A 121 -12.37 -10.50 12.32
CA ALA A 121 -13.14 -11.22 11.29
C ALA A 121 -14.52 -10.59 11.04
N GLU A 122 -15.15 -10.05 12.07
CA GLU A 122 -16.52 -9.50 12.03
C GLU A 122 -16.57 -8.00 12.37
N LYS A 123 -15.41 -7.34 12.45
CA LYS A 123 -15.32 -5.93 12.87
C LYS A 123 -14.52 -5.08 11.89
N ILE A 124 -15.14 -4.01 11.41
CA ILE A 124 -14.52 -3.00 10.56
C ILE A 124 -14.44 -1.65 11.30
N GLY A 125 -13.35 -0.94 11.07
CA GLY A 125 -13.14 0.44 11.52
C GLY A 125 -13.16 1.39 10.32
N PHE A 126 -13.64 2.61 10.57
CA PHE A 126 -13.76 3.67 9.57
C PHE A 126 -13.02 4.90 10.06
N TYR A 127 -12.07 5.40 9.26
CA TYR A 127 -11.24 6.53 9.65
C TYR A 127 -11.18 7.53 8.51
N LYS A 128 -11.61 8.77 8.79
CA LYS A 128 -11.50 9.85 7.83
C LYS A 128 -10.05 10.35 7.82
N ILE A 129 -9.44 10.31 6.65
CA ILE A 129 -8.11 10.86 6.43
C ILE A 129 -8.32 12.25 5.84
N LEU A 130 -7.76 13.27 6.50
CA LEU A 130 -7.80 14.67 6.07
C LEU A 130 -6.64 14.96 5.12
#